data_AF-A0A1H4JCX3-F1
#
_entry.id   AF-A0A1H4JCX3-F1
#
_cell.length_a   1.000
_cell.length_b   1.000
_cell.length_c   1.000
_cell.angle_alpha   90.00
_cell.angle_beta   90.00
_cell.angle_gamma   90.00
#
_symmetry.space_group_name_H-M   'P 1'
#
loop_
_entity.id
_entity.type
_entity.pdbx_description
1 polymer ?
#
loop_
_entity_poly.entity_id
_entity_poly.type
_entity_poly.pdbx_seq_one_letter_code
_entity_poly.pdbx_strand_id
1 'polypeptide(L)'
;MSIRAFSDDPASLLARIKALIKSGHIETWEYDSDGDFTHSPTQWKNKAWLRPEVQDDKLRLTIMGTQAGLSREVYAVYHGRFIEMLIAHVPGKFTTVSASPNAAAGDTAPS
;
A
#
# COMPACT_ATOMS: atom_id res chain seq x y z
N MET A 1 1.91 8.54 -6.39
CA MET A 1 2.01 7.52 -7.41
C MET A 1 1.80 6.26 -6.67
N SER A 2 1.10 5.40 -7.37
CA SER A 2 0.23 4.51 -6.68
C SER A 2 0.27 3.14 -7.29
N ILE A 3 0.22 2.17 -6.39
CA ILE A 3 -0.29 0.85 -6.71
C ILE A 3 -1.79 1.03 -7.01
N ARG A 4 -2.27 0.38 -8.07
CA ARG A 4 -3.68 0.35 -8.42
C ARG A 4 -4.10 -1.11 -8.48
N ALA A 5 -4.96 -1.53 -7.55
CA ALA A 5 -5.59 -2.83 -7.55
C ALA A 5 -7.03 -2.68 -8.03
N PHE A 6 -7.30 -3.12 -9.26
CA PHE A 6 -8.63 -3.05 -9.87
C PHE A 6 -9.55 -4.11 -9.27
N SER A 7 -10.74 -3.70 -8.87
CA SER A 7 -11.70 -4.53 -8.15
C SER A 7 -13.10 -4.01 -8.38
N ASP A 8 -14.08 -4.90 -8.48
CA ASP A 8 -15.50 -4.54 -8.54
C ASP A 8 -16.03 -4.11 -7.16
N ASP A 9 -15.27 -4.36 -6.08
CA ASP A 9 -15.59 -3.93 -4.72
C ASP A 9 -14.31 -3.53 -3.95
N PRO A 10 -13.73 -2.35 -4.27
CA PRO A 10 -12.48 -1.89 -3.68
C PRO A 10 -12.60 -1.54 -2.19
N ALA A 11 -13.81 -1.21 -1.71
CA ALA A 11 -14.08 -1.01 -0.29
C ALA A 11 -13.94 -2.34 0.48
N SER A 12 -14.53 -3.43 -0.03
CA SER A 12 -14.39 -4.77 0.55
C SER A 12 -12.95 -5.28 0.48
N LEU A 13 -12.23 -4.98 -0.61
CA LEU A 13 -10.79 -5.29 -0.71
C LEU A 13 -10.00 -4.61 0.41
N LEU A 14 -10.17 -3.29 0.61
CA LEU A 14 -9.50 -2.55 1.66
C LEU A 14 -9.84 -3.07 3.06
N ALA A 15 -11.12 -3.31 3.32
CA ALA A 15 -11.59 -3.84 4.60
C ALA A 15 -10.98 -5.22 4.89
N ARG A 16 -10.87 -6.09 3.87
CA ARG A 16 -10.27 -7.42 4.01
C ARG A 16 -8.78 -7.35 4.33
N ILE A 17 -8.03 -6.46 3.69
CA ILE A 17 -6.59 -6.26 3.98
C ILE A 17 -6.42 -5.83 5.45
N LYS A 18 -7.16 -4.79 5.89
CA LYS A 18 -7.10 -4.30 7.28
C LYS A 18 -7.50 -5.37 8.30
N ALA A 19 -8.51 -6.18 7.99
CA ALA A 19 -8.95 -7.27 8.86
C ALA A 19 -7.85 -8.36 9.01
N LEU A 20 -7.18 -8.73 7.92
CA LEU A 20 -6.10 -9.73 7.93
C LEU A 20 -4.85 -9.23 8.67
N ILE A 21 -4.53 -7.94 8.57
CA ILE A 21 -3.47 -7.32 9.40
C ILE A 21 -3.88 -7.35 10.87
N LYS A 22 -5.10 -6.90 11.19
CA LYS A 22 -5.59 -6.85 12.58
C LYS A 22 -5.66 -8.22 13.25
N SER A 23 -5.95 -9.28 12.49
CA SER A 23 -6.00 -10.65 12.99
C SER A 23 -4.65 -11.37 12.98
N GLY A 24 -3.55 -10.69 12.61
CA GLY A 24 -2.21 -11.27 12.55
C GLY A 24 -1.97 -12.25 11.40
N HIS A 25 -2.86 -12.35 10.42
CA HIS A 25 -2.64 -13.19 9.23
C HIS A 25 -1.68 -12.53 8.23
N ILE A 26 -1.57 -11.21 8.28
CA ILE A 26 -0.54 -10.42 7.60
C ILE A 26 0.26 -9.71 8.70
N GLU A 27 1.45 -10.23 9.01
CA GLU A 27 2.32 -9.68 10.06
C GLU A 27 3.36 -8.69 9.52
N THR A 28 3.56 -8.70 8.20
CA THR A 28 4.59 -7.89 7.53
C THR A 28 4.11 -6.48 7.20
N TRP A 29 2.85 -6.13 7.47
CA TRP A 29 2.30 -4.80 7.24
C TRP A 29 1.54 -4.32 8.47
N GLU A 30 1.62 -3.02 8.73
CA GLU A 30 0.90 -2.30 9.77
C GLU A 30 0.14 -1.14 9.11
N TYR A 31 -0.86 -0.58 9.81
CA TYR A 31 -1.48 0.69 9.44
C TYR A 31 -1.67 1.58 10.67
N ASP A 32 -1.61 2.89 10.45
CA ASP A 32 -1.78 3.90 11.52
C ASP A 32 -3.25 4.31 11.72
N SER A 33 -3.49 5.33 12.53
CA SER A 33 -4.83 5.86 12.82
C SER A 33 -5.54 6.45 11.59
N ASP A 34 -4.78 6.92 10.60
CA ASP A 34 -5.30 7.46 9.35
C ASP A 34 -5.56 6.33 8.32
N GLY A 35 -5.07 5.14 8.63
CA GLY A 35 -5.22 3.94 7.82
C GLY A 35 -4.17 3.82 6.74
N ASP A 36 -3.07 4.56 6.84
CA ASP A 36 -1.94 4.50 5.93
C ASP A 36 -1.05 3.30 6.26
N PHE A 37 -0.66 2.51 5.24
CA PHE A 37 0.07 1.27 5.45
C PHE A 37 1.59 1.49 5.49
N THR A 38 2.28 0.87 6.46
CA THR A 38 3.75 0.80 6.51
C THR A 38 4.20 -0.67 6.57
N HIS A 39 5.40 -0.95 6.05
CA HIS A 39 5.98 -2.29 6.12
C HIS A 39 6.57 -2.53 7.53
N SER A 40 6.24 -3.63 8.20
CA SER A 40 6.61 -3.88 9.61
C SER A 40 8.07 -4.30 9.88
N PRO A 41 8.81 -4.99 8.97
CA PRO A 41 10.20 -5.36 9.22
C PRO A 41 11.07 -4.14 9.53
N THR A 42 11.92 -4.25 10.55
CA THR A 42 12.72 -3.13 11.11
C THR A 42 13.50 -2.34 10.06
N GLN A 43 14.04 -3.01 9.03
CA GLN A 43 14.79 -2.35 7.95
C GLN A 43 13.94 -1.42 7.06
N TRP A 44 12.61 -1.61 7.03
CA TRP A 44 11.67 -0.89 6.16
C TRP A 44 10.65 -0.06 6.93
N LYS A 45 10.45 -0.33 8.21
CA LYS A 45 9.43 0.30 9.05
C LYS A 45 9.54 1.81 9.08
N ASN A 46 8.42 2.49 8.85
CA ASN A 46 8.25 3.95 8.87
C ASN A 46 9.17 4.70 7.89
N LYS A 47 9.70 4.02 6.86
CA LYS A 47 10.48 4.66 5.80
C LYS A 47 9.60 5.25 4.69
N ALA A 48 8.35 4.80 4.59
CA ALA A 48 7.31 5.34 3.73
C ALA A 48 5.94 4.88 4.22
N TRP A 49 4.89 5.43 3.64
CA TRP A 49 3.51 5.02 3.88
C TRP A 49 2.77 4.88 2.55
N LEU A 50 1.85 3.91 2.46
CA LEU A 50 0.93 3.74 1.34
C LEU A 50 -0.47 4.15 1.80
N ARG A 51 -0.92 5.31 1.32
CA ARG A 51 -2.25 5.83 1.61
C ARG A 51 -3.31 5.20 0.72
N PRO A 52 -4.26 4.41 1.27
CA PRO A 52 -5.35 3.86 0.50
C PRO A 52 -6.41 4.93 0.17
N GLU A 53 -6.91 4.87 -1.05
CA GLU A 53 -8.02 5.66 -1.56
C GLU A 53 -8.93 4.73 -2.34
N VAL A 54 -10.17 4.58 -1.88
CA VAL A 54 -11.20 3.81 -2.60
C VAL A 54 -11.73 4.68 -3.73
N GLN A 55 -11.63 4.18 -4.95
CA GLN A 55 -12.22 4.77 -6.16
C GLN A 55 -13.22 3.77 -6.75
N ASP A 56 -14.04 4.20 -7.71
CA ASP A 56 -15.15 3.39 -8.24
C ASP A 56 -14.71 2.01 -8.77
N ASP A 57 -13.55 1.92 -9.42
CA ASP A 57 -13.05 0.72 -10.12
C ASP A 57 -11.80 0.09 -9.48
N LYS A 58 -11.25 0.71 -8.43
CA LYS A 58 -9.95 0.32 -7.87
C LYS A 58 -9.70 0.81 -6.45
N LEU A 59 -8.85 0.07 -5.76
CA LEU A 59 -8.12 0.57 -4.61
C LEU A 59 -6.81 1.21 -5.11
N ARG A 60 -6.68 2.51 -4.93
CA ARG A 60 -5.46 3.26 -5.23
C ARG A 60 -4.65 3.43 -3.95
N LEU A 61 -3.35 3.19 -4.00
CA LEU A 61 -2.45 3.32 -2.85
C LEU A 61 -1.34 4.30 -3.15
N THR A 62 -1.42 5.53 -2.67
CA THR A 62 -0.43 6.56 -2.94
C THR A 62 0.73 6.47 -1.96
N ILE A 63 1.96 6.34 -2.46
CA ILE A 63 3.15 6.36 -1.60
C ILE A 63 3.45 7.77 -1.09
N MET A 64 3.81 7.88 0.18
CA MET A 64 4.28 9.08 0.85
C MET A 64 5.61 8.79 1.51
N GLY A 65 6.61 9.62 1.22
CA GLY A 65 7.92 9.55 1.86
C GLY A 65 7.93 10.17 3.26
N THR A 66 9.09 10.12 3.91
CA THR A 66 9.36 10.89 5.13
C THR A 66 9.84 12.30 4.80
N GLN A 67 10.09 13.13 5.82
CA GLN A 67 10.77 14.42 5.64
C GLN A 67 12.17 14.29 5.02
N ALA A 68 12.85 13.16 5.23
CA ALA A 68 14.14 12.87 4.61
C ALA A 68 14.01 12.48 3.11
N GLY A 69 12.79 12.49 2.57
CA GLY A 69 12.48 12.08 1.22
C GLY A 69 12.19 10.58 1.11
N LEU A 70 12.09 10.12 -0.15
CA LEU A 70 11.78 8.75 -0.53
C LEU A 70 12.89 8.21 -1.42
N SER A 71 13.65 7.23 -0.91
CA SER A 71 14.71 6.60 -1.70
C SER A 71 14.14 5.66 -2.76
N ARG A 72 14.92 5.41 -3.83
CA ARG A 72 14.55 4.47 -4.90
C ARG A 72 14.28 3.06 -4.37
N GLU A 73 15.12 2.63 -3.44
CA GLU A 73 15.03 1.31 -2.82
C GLU A 73 13.74 1.18 -1.99
N VAL A 74 13.45 2.16 -1.13
CA VAL A 74 12.22 2.16 -0.32
C VAL A 74 10.99 2.17 -1.22
N TYR A 75 10.97 3.00 -2.27
CA TYR A 75 9.89 3.02 -3.26
C TYR A 75 9.65 1.62 -3.85
N ALA A 76 10.72 0.97 -4.33
CA ALA A 76 10.64 -0.33 -4.98
C ALA A 76 10.17 -1.43 -4.01
N VAL A 77 10.71 -1.44 -2.78
CA VAL A 77 10.34 -2.42 -1.75
C VAL A 77 8.87 -2.28 -1.36
N TYR A 78 8.41 -1.07 -1.07
CA TYR A 78 7.02 -0.85 -0.67
C TYR A 78 6.04 -1.27 -1.77
N HIS A 79 6.32 -0.95 -3.03
CA HIS A 79 5.46 -1.37 -4.14
C HIS A 79 5.47 -2.88 -4.37
N GLY A 80 6.66 -3.47 -4.46
CA GLY A 80 6.81 -4.90 -4.72
C GLY A 80 6.20 -5.76 -3.62
N ARG A 81 6.51 -5.46 -2.35
CA ARG A 81 6.03 -6.24 -1.20
C ARG A 81 4.54 -6.07 -0.95
N PHE A 82 3.97 -4.92 -1.29
CA PHE A 82 2.53 -4.74 -1.15
C PHE A 82 1.76 -5.53 -2.22
N ILE A 83 2.25 -5.51 -3.48
CA ILE A 83 1.69 -6.35 -4.55
C ILE A 83 1.79 -7.84 -4.22
N GLU A 84 2.94 -8.28 -3.71
CA GLU A 84 3.14 -9.65 -3.23
C GLU A 84 2.12 -10.02 -2.15
N MET A 85 1.91 -9.14 -1.15
CA MET A 85 0.90 -9.35 -0.10
C MET A 85 -0.51 -9.49 -0.68
N LEU A 86 -0.89 -8.66 -1.65
CA LEU A 86 -2.20 -8.77 -2.31
C LEU A 86 -2.39 -10.14 -2.97
N ILE A 87 -1.39 -10.59 -3.73
CA ILE A 87 -1.41 -11.88 -4.42
C ILE A 87 -1.48 -13.04 -3.41
N ALA A 88 -0.70 -12.98 -2.34
CA ALA A 88 -0.61 -14.06 -1.36
C ALA A 88 -1.88 -14.20 -0.50
N HIS A 89 -2.55 -13.09 -0.15
CA HIS A 89 -3.59 -13.10 0.88
C HIS A 89 -5.01 -12.75 0.39
N VAL A 90 -5.14 -12.04 -0.74
CA VAL A 90 -6.44 -11.60 -1.27
C VAL A 90 -6.58 -11.73 -2.80
N PRO A 91 -6.08 -12.80 -3.46
CA PRO A 91 -6.04 -12.90 -4.92
C PRO A 91 -7.43 -12.88 -5.58
N GLY A 92 -8.48 -13.32 -4.87
CA GLY A 92 -9.87 -13.31 -5.36
C GLY A 92 -10.63 -12.00 -5.18
N LYS A 93 -9.98 -10.93 -4.68
CA LYS A 93 -10.62 -9.63 -4.41
C LYS A 93 -10.20 -8.53 -5.39
N PHE A 94 -9.34 -8.84 -6.35
CA PHE A 94 -8.92 -7.93 -7.41
C PHE A 94 -8.69 -8.72 -8.70
N THR A 95 -8.76 -8.04 -9.84
CA THR A 95 -8.57 -8.65 -11.17
C THR A 95 -7.20 -8.35 -11.75
N THR A 96 -6.68 -7.15 -11.48
CA THR A 96 -5.37 -6.70 -11.96
C THR A 96 -4.75 -5.77 -10.93
N VAL A 97 -3.45 -5.87 -10.74
CA VAL A 97 -2.69 -4.90 -9.94
C VAL A 97 -1.52 -4.36 -10.76
N SER A 98 -1.30 -3.05 -10.69
CA SER A 98 -0.20 -2.37 -11.39
C SER A 98 0.50 -1.39 -10.46
N ALA A 99 1.78 -1.18 -10.71
CA ALA A 99 2.60 -0.16 -10.06
C ALA A 99 3.28 0.68 -11.12
N SER A 100 3.39 1.97 -10.85
CA SER A 100 4.18 2.88 -11.67
C SER A 100 5.67 2.80 -11.31
N PRO A 101 6.57 3.05 -12.26
CA PRO A 101 8.00 2.90 -12.02
C PRO A 101 8.62 4.08 -11.24
N ASN A 102 7.98 5.25 -11.13
CA ASN A 102 8.53 6.45 -10.48
C ASN A 102 7.49 7.13 -9.59
N ALA A 103 7.90 8.05 -8.72
CA ALA A 103 6.99 8.96 -8.03
C ALA A 103 6.54 10.12 -8.96
N ALA A 104 5.32 10.60 -8.82
CA ALA A 104 4.79 11.81 -9.44
C ALA A 104 4.98 13.00 -8.49
N ALA A 105 4.90 14.22 -9.06
CA ALA A 105 5.15 15.48 -8.34
C ALA A 105 4.22 15.73 -7.13
N GLY A 106 3.13 14.97 -6.96
CA GLY A 106 2.17 15.08 -5.85
C GLY A 106 2.32 14.03 -4.73
N ASP A 107 3.44 13.30 -4.71
CA ASP A 107 3.67 12.15 -3.81
C ASP A 107 4.52 12.48 -2.59
N THR A 108 4.66 13.77 -2.32
CA THR A 108 5.46 14.27 -1.22
C THR A 108 4.63 14.25 0.06
N ALA A 109 5.34 14.06 1.19
CA ALA A 109 4.78 13.99 2.53
C ALA A 109 3.73 15.09 2.79
N PRO A 110 2.71 14.82 3.63
CA PRO A 110 1.84 15.90 4.10
C PRO A 110 2.71 17.00 4.72
N SER A 111 2.40 18.24 4.34
CA SER A 111 2.97 19.48 4.91
C SER A 111 2.83 19.53 6.42
#